data_AF-A0A5P1F8X2-F1
#
_entry.id   AF-A0A5P1F8X2-F1
#
_cell.length_a   1.000
_cell.length_b   1.000
_cell.length_c   1.000
_cell.angle_alpha   90.00
_cell.angle_beta   90.00
_cell.angle_gamma   90.00
#
_symmetry.space_group_name_H-M   'P 1'
#
loop_
_entity.id
_entity.type
_entity.pdbx_description
1 polymer ?
#
loop_
_entity_poly.entity_id
_entity_poly.type
_entity_poly.pdbx_seq_one_letter_code
_entity_poly.pdbx_strand_id
1 'polypeptide(L)'
;MVGTRTAKLSEQRMAKSVLGILEGEESEDLIKWLEGTKYWKRNNGRDHVIIAQDPNALFKVIDKVRNGILLVSDFGRLKGDQASLVKDIILPYSHRINSYNGEIGVGNRKSLLFFMGNRYRKEGGKIRDTLFQILEHENDVIIKHGAQSRVSRRMASQGMHSSKFCLHPAGDTPSACRLFDAIVSLCVPVIVSDYIELPFEDIIDYKKIAVFVDTDTAVKTGYLASYLRGISEEAILQYQKELKLVKRYFEYDDPNGTVNEIWRQVSQKVPLIKLMINREKRLVRRRLNDPDCSCICTGQNGTNTRL
;
A
#
# COMPACT_ATOMS: atom_id res chain seq x y z
N MET A 1 6.46 -41.09 -26.81
CA MET A 1 6.53 -40.44 -25.47
C MET A 1 7.20 -39.05 -25.60
N VAL A 2 6.64 -38.18 -26.44
CA VAL A 2 7.13 -36.80 -26.66
C VAL A 2 5.87 -35.94 -26.77
N GLY A 3 5.52 -35.23 -25.69
CA GLY A 3 4.26 -34.50 -25.67
C GLY A 3 3.88 -33.89 -24.32
N THR A 4 4.82 -33.29 -23.59
CA THR A 4 4.50 -32.56 -22.34
C THR A 4 5.38 -31.33 -22.08
N ARG A 5 6.36 -30.98 -22.93
CA ARG A 5 7.24 -29.82 -22.71
C ARG A 5 6.83 -28.54 -23.46
N THR A 6 5.98 -28.62 -24.48
CA THR A 6 5.57 -27.45 -25.28
C THR A 6 4.35 -26.71 -24.73
N ALA A 7 3.56 -27.31 -23.83
CA ALA A 7 2.37 -26.66 -23.24
C ALA A 7 2.69 -25.72 -22.05
N LYS A 8 3.78 -25.96 -21.30
CA LYS A 8 4.19 -25.07 -20.19
C LYS A 8 4.81 -23.75 -20.66
N LEU A 9 5.42 -23.74 -21.85
CA LEU A 9 6.00 -22.53 -22.44
C LEU A 9 4.94 -21.61 -23.09
N SER A 10 3.77 -22.14 -23.46
CA SER A 10 2.65 -21.33 -23.96
C SER A 10 1.81 -20.71 -22.83
N GLU A 11 1.68 -21.37 -21.66
CA GLU A 11 1.04 -20.78 -20.48
C GLU A 11 1.92 -19.69 -19.83
N GLN A 12 3.24 -19.87 -19.79
CA GLN A 12 4.17 -18.81 -19.36
C GLN A 12 4.25 -17.62 -20.33
N ARG A 13 3.80 -17.77 -21.58
CA ARG A 13 3.69 -16.67 -22.54
C ARG A 13 2.36 -15.91 -22.44
N MET A 14 1.29 -16.51 -21.91
CA MET A 14 0.01 -15.80 -21.69
C MET A 14 -0.01 -14.94 -20.42
N ALA A 15 0.84 -15.26 -19.43
CA ALA A 15 1.00 -14.44 -18.22
C ALA A 15 1.91 -13.20 -18.43
N LYS A 16 2.41 -12.97 -19.65
CA LYS A 16 3.18 -11.78 -20.06
C LYS A 16 2.38 -10.89 -21.00
N SER A 17 1.12 -10.58 -20.67
CA SER A 17 0.53 -9.33 -21.19
C SER A 17 1.08 -8.19 -20.32
N VAL A 18 2.12 -7.57 -20.87
CA VAL A 18 2.86 -6.44 -20.33
C VAL A 18 1.89 -5.26 -20.15
N LEU A 19 1.43 -4.99 -18.93
CA LEU A 19 1.18 -3.60 -18.52
C LEU A 19 2.50 -3.09 -17.94
N GLY A 20 3.41 -2.72 -18.84
CA GLY A 20 4.36 -1.66 -18.53
C GLY A 20 3.57 -0.38 -18.29
N ILE A 21 4.14 0.53 -17.50
CA ILE A 21 3.53 1.81 -17.13
C ILE A 21 3.16 2.56 -18.43
N LEU A 22 1.89 2.51 -18.83
CA LEU A 22 1.35 3.32 -19.92
C LEU A 22 0.76 4.58 -19.28
N GLU A 23 1.27 5.74 -19.69
CA GLU A 23 0.75 7.04 -19.26
C GLU A 23 0.09 7.74 -20.46
N GLY A 24 -0.97 8.51 -20.21
CA GLY A 24 -1.58 9.35 -21.26
C GLY A 24 -2.33 8.56 -22.33
N GLU A 25 -2.20 8.96 -23.60
CA GLU A 25 -2.97 8.42 -24.74
C GLU A 25 -2.79 6.90 -24.91
N GLU A 26 -1.60 6.37 -24.62
CA GLU A 26 -1.32 4.94 -24.73
C GLU A 26 -2.16 4.10 -23.75
N SER A 27 -2.46 4.66 -22.57
CA SER A 27 -3.32 4.01 -21.58
C SER A 27 -4.77 3.95 -22.07
N GLU A 28 -5.26 5.00 -22.72
CA GLU A 28 -6.63 5.08 -23.23
C GLU A 28 -6.84 4.13 -24.41
N ASP A 29 -5.87 4.05 -25.33
CA ASP A 29 -5.91 3.15 -26.47
C ASP A 29 -5.82 1.68 -26.03
N LEU A 30 -4.99 1.36 -25.03
CA LEU A 30 -4.95 0.02 -24.46
C LEU A 30 -6.31 -0.37 -23.87
N ILE A 31 -6.92 0.51 -23.07
CA ILE A 31 -8.23 0.21 -22.46
C ILE A 31 -9.30 0.08 -23.53
N LYS A 32 -9.29 0.93 -24.56
CA LYS A 32 -10.22 0.83 -25.70
C LYS A 32 -10.06 -0.50 -26.45
N TRP A 33 -8.82 -0.95 -26.66
CA TRP A 33 -8.55 -2.27 -27.23
C TRP A 33 -9.07 -3.38 -26.32
N LEU A 34 -8.79 -3.30 -25.01
CA LEU A 34 -9.20 -4.29 -24.01
C LEU A 34 -10.73 -4.43 -23.98
N GLU A 35 -11.45 -3.31 -23.95
CA GLU A 35 -12.92 -3.24 -24.00
C GLU A 35 -13.48 -3.89 -25.28
N GLY A 36 -12.73 -3.84 -26.38
CA GLY A 36 -13.07 -4.46 -27.64
C GLY A 36 -13.02 -5.99 -27.61
N THR A 37 -12.23 -6.58 -26.72
CA THR A 37 -11.99 -8.03 -26.67
C THR A 37 -13.22 -8.83 -26.22
N LYS A 38 -13.32 -10.08 -26.70
CA LYS A 38 -14.37 -11.02 -26.25
C LYS A 38 -14.28 -11.35 -24.75
N TYR A 39 -13.06 -11.32 -24.19
CA TYR A 39 -12.82 -11.67 -22.79
C TYR A 39 -13.35 -10.59 -21.86
N TRP A 40 -13.09 -9.32 -22.18
CA TRP A 40 -13.65 -8.19 -21.43
C TRP A 40 -15.17 -8.18 -21.48
N LYS A 41 -15.75 -8.23 -22.69
CA LYS A 41 -17.19 -8.19 -22.93
C LYS A 41 -17.96 -9.32 -22.23
N ARG A 42 -17.33 -10.48 -22.03
CA ARG A 42 -17.97 -11.66 -21.40
C ARG A 42 -18.48 -11.39 -19.99
N ASN A 43 -17.73 -10.61 -19.21
CA ASN A 43 -18.01 -10.37 -17.78
C ASN A 43 -17.82 -8.89 -17.39
N ASN A 44 -17.89 -7.98 -18.37
CA ASN A 44 -17.68 -6.54 -18.19
C ASN A 44 -16.41 -6.20 -17.39
N GLY A 45 -15.32 -6.93 -17.65
CA GLY A 45 -14.04 -6.77 -16.99
C GLY A 45 -13.94 -7.31 -15.54
N ARG A 46 -15.01 -7.82 -14.93
CA ARG A 46 -14.99 -8.24 -13.50
C ARG A 46 -14.01 -9.38 -13.19
N ASP A 47 -13.74 -10.24 -14.16
CA ASP A 47 -12.81 -11.35 -14.05
C ASP A 47 -11.36 -10.99 -14.45
N HIS A 48 -11.05 -9.71 -14.63
CA HIS A 48 -9.71 -9.23 -14.96
C HIS A 48 -9.00 -8.72 -13.71
N VAL A 49 -7.69 -8.98 -13.65
CA VAL A 49 -6.78 -8.43 -12.64
C VAL A 49 -5.94 -7.35 -13.32
N ILE A 50 -5.93 -6.14 -12.76
CA ILE A 50 -5.31 -4.96 -13.38
C ILE A 50 -4.34 -4.35 -12.39
N ILE A 51 -3.08 -4.22 -12.81
CA ILE A 51 -2.04 -3.56 -12.01
C ILE A 51 -2.20 -2.06 -12.17
N ALA A 52 -2.51 -1.41 -11.05
CA ALA A 52 -2.83 0.01 -10.91
C ALA A 52 -1.94 0.66 -9.84
N GLN A 53 -0.67 0.26 -9.80
CA GLN A 53 0.24 0.60 -8.70
C GLN A 53 0.64 2.08 -8.71
N ASP A 54 0.85 2.69 -9.88
CA ASP A 54 1.03 4.14 -9.96
C ASP A 54 -0.35 4.81 -10.01
N PRO A 55 -0.73 5.60 -8.99
CA PRO A 55 -2.02 6.26 -8.97
C PRO A 55 -2.24 7.23 -10.14
N ASN A 56 -1.17 7.73 -10.77
CA ASN A 56 -1.25 8.64 -11.90
C ASN A 56 -1.47 7.89 -13.22
N ALA A 57 -0.91 6.69 -13.37
CA ALA A 57 -0.89 5.97 -14.64
C ALA A 57 -2.30 5.63 -15.16
N LEU A 58 -3.23 5.30 -14.24
CA LEU A 58 -4.60 4.94 -14.62
C LEU A 58 -5.62 6.05 -14.34
N PHE A 59 -5.20 7.24 -13.89
CA PHE A 59 -6.13 8.29 -13.45
C PHE A 59 -7.23 8.62 -14.48
N LYS A 60 -6.88 8.63 -15.78
CA LYS A 60 -7.83 8.92 -16.86
C LYS A 60 -8.77 7.76 -17.21
N VAL A 61 -8.37 6.53 -16.91
CA VAL A 61 -9.08 5.32 -17.35
C VAL A 61 -9.63 4.48 -16.21
N ILE A 62 -9.40 4.87 -14.96
CA ILE A 62 -9.77 4.10 -13.77
C ILE A 62 -11.27 3.75 -13.75
N ASP A 63 -12.12 4.69 -14.18
CA ASP A 63 -13.58 4.50 -14.23
C ASP A 63 -14.01 3.42 -15.22
N LYS A 64 -13.21 3.18 -16.27
CA LYS A 64 -13.46 2.11 -17.25
C LYS A 64 -13.05 0.74 -16.70
N VAL A 65 -12.02 0.69 -15.86
CA VAL A 65 -11.44 -0.56 -15.35
C VAL A 65 -11.85 -0.96 -13.95
N ARG A 66 -12.54 -0.07 -13.22
CA ARG A 66 -12.95 -0.25 -11.81
C ARG A 66 -13.75 -1.53 -11.50
N ASN A 67 -14.34 -2.17 -12.50
CA ASN A 67 -15.08 -3.43 -12.30
C ASN A 67 -14.17 -4.63 -12.02
N GLY A 68 -12.91 -4.60 -12.47
CA GLY A 68 -11.95 -5.65 -12.23
C GLY A 68 -11.40 -5.68 -10.80
N ILE A 69 -10.55 -6.66 -10.54
CA ILE A 69 -9.69 -6.69 -9.35
C ILE A 69 -8.52 -5.75 -9.61
N LEU A 70 -8.47 -4.63 -8.89
CA LEU A 70 -7.37 -3.68 -8.99
C LEU A 70 -6.29 -4.04 -7.98
N LEU A 71 -5.04 -4.05 -8.44
CA LEU A 71 -3.86 -4.13 -7.59
C LEU A 71 -3.28 -2.71 -7.47
N VAL A 72 -3.56 -2.03 -6.35
CA VAL A 72 -3.28 -0.60 -6.16
C VAL A 72 -2.29 -0.38 -5.03
N SER A 73 -1.61 0.77 -5.00
CA SER A 73 -0.71 1.10 -3.87
C SER A 73 -1.44 1.53 -2.61
N ASP A 74 -2.52 2.29 -2.77
CA ASP A 74 -3.37 2.81 -1.70
C ASP A 74 -4.70 3.29 -2.30
N PHE A 75 -5.62 3.73 -1.45
CA PHE A 75 -6.89 4.35 -1.87
C PHE A 75 -6.88 5.88 -1.77
N GLY A 76 -5.76 6.50 -1.43
CA GLY A 76 -5.69 7.94 -1.16
C GLY A 76 -6.03 8.82 -2.37
N ARG A 77 -5.97 8.28 -3.58
CA ARG A 77 -6.30 8.97 -4.84
C ARG A 77 -7.47 8.36 -5.61
N LEU A 78 -8.15 7.39 -5.02
CA LEU A 78 -9.31 6.72 -5.62
C LEU A 78 -10.58 7.20 -4.92
N LYS A 79 -11.65 7.39 -5.70
CA LYS A 79 -12.97 7.68 -5.15
C LYS A 79 -13.55 6.42 -4.51
N GLY A 80 -14.48 6.58 -3.58
CA GLY A 80 -15.11 5.46 -2.86
C GLY A 80 -15.87 4.47 -3.75
N ASP A 81 -16.22 4.85 -4.99
CA ASP A 81 -16.85 3.97 -5.98
C ASP A 81 -15.85 3.37 -6.99
N GLN A 82 -14.57 3.73 -6.91
CA GLN A 82 -13.52 3.26 -7.83
C GLN A 82 -12.76 2.04 -7.29
N ALA A 83 -12.58 1.95 -5.97
CA ALA A 83 -11.89 0.82 -5.34
C ALA A 83 -12.42 0.51 -3.94
N SER A 84 -12.24 -0.74 -3.49
CA SER A 84 -12.60 -1.20 -2.14
C SER A 84 -11.81 -2.44 -1.73
N LEU A 85 -11.50 -2.59 -0.43
CA LEU A 85 -10.86 -3.80 0.12
C LEU A 85 -11.67 -5.09 -0.13
N VAL A 86 -12.97 -4.95 -0.43
CA VAL A 86 -13.86 -6.07 -0.73
C VAL A 86 -13.37 -6.83 -1.96
N LYS A 87 -12.95 -6.14 -3.02
CA LYS A 87 -12.52 -6.76 -4.29
C LYS A 87 -11.06 -6.51 -4.64
N ASP A 88 -10.49 -5.38 -4.21
CA ASP A 88 -9.17 -4.90 -4.59
C ASP A 88 -8.11 -5.29 -3.57
N ILE A 89 -6.85 -5.17 -3.98
CA ILE A 89 -5.69 -5.58 -3.18
C ILE A 89 -4.69 -4.43 -3.12
N ILE A 90 -4.25 -4.13 -1.90
CA ILE A 90 -3.19 -3.17 -1.63
C ILE A 90 -1.84 -3.86 -1.86
N LEU A 91 -1.01 -3.27 -2.72
CA LEU A 91 0.33 -3.74 -3.04
C LEU A 91 1.37 -3.01 -2.18
N PRO A 92 2.35 -3.72 -1.61
CA PRO A 92 3.51 -3.06 -1.06
C PRO A 92 4.36 -2.44 -2.18
N TYR A 93 4.94 -1.27 -1.93
CA TYR A 93 6.00 -0.77 -2.81
C TYR A 93 7.28 -1.57 -2.59
N SER A 94 8.08 -1.74 -3.65
CA SER A 94 9.44 -2.24 -3.50
C SER A 94 10.25 -1.28 -2.62
N HIS A 95 10.93 -1.83 -1.61
CA HIS A 95 11.91 -1.08 -0.85
C HIS A 95 13.07 -0.65 -1.77
N ARG A 96 13.66 0.51 -1.46
CA ARG A 96 14.69 1.17 -2.27
C ARG A 96 16.07 1.14 -1.63
N ILE A 97 16.15 0.56 -0.43
CA ILE A 97 17.37 0.36 0.32
C ILE A 97 17.65 -1.13 0.48
N ASN A 98 18.90 -1.46 0.80
CA ASN A 98 19.26 -2.83 1.09
C ASN A 98 18.67 -3.26 2.42
N SER A 99 18.17 -4.49 2.41
CA SER A 99 17.73 -5.21 3.58
C SER A 99 18.79 -5.28 4.68
N TYR A 100 18.37 -5.02 5.93
CA TYR A 100 19.26 -5.16 7.07
C TYR A 100 19.52 -6.64 7.35
N ASN A 101 20.80 -7.01 7.37
CA ASN A 101 21.27 -8.39 7.57
C ASN A 101 21.90 -8.60 8.96
N GLY A 102 21.88 -7.59 9.82
CA GLY A 102 22.35 -7.71 11.20
C GLY A 102 21.33 -8.40 12.11
N GLU A 103 21.74 -8.63 13.35
CA GLU A 103 20.85 -9.21 14.36
C GLU A 103 19.87 -8.19 14.94
N ILE A 104 18.81 -8.73 15.54
CA ILE A 104 17.86 -7.96 16.33
C ILE A 104 18.60 -7.32 17.51
N GLY A 105 18.32 -6.06 17.79
CA GLY A 105 19.02 -5.33 18.83
C GLY A 105 18.85 -3.82 18.76
N VAL A 106 18.92 -3.20 19.94
CA VAL A 106 18.84 -1.76 20.13
C VAL A 106 20.20 -1.11 20.44
N GLY A 107 21.20 -1.87 20.90
CA GLY A 107 22.50 -1.31 21.33
C GLY A 107 23.27 -0.57 20.24
N ASN A 108 23.16 -1.02 18.97
CA ASN A 108 23.78 -0.34 17.82
C ASN A 108 22.87 0.75 17.20
N ARG A 109 21.67 0.94 17.73
CA ARG A 109 20.67 1.91 17.25
C ARG A 109 20.66 3.14 18.17
N LYS A 110 21.63 4.04 17.93
CA LYS A 110 21.89 5.22 18.76
C LYS A 110 20.81 6.28 18.66
N SER A 111 20.13 6.38 17.52
CA SER A 111 19.07 7.36 17.32
C SER A 111 17.73 6.79 17.76
N LEU A 112 16.92 7.62 18.40
CA LEU A 112 15.55 7.29 18.77
C LEU A 112 14.68 7.16 17.51
N LEU A 113 14.58 8.23 16.72
CA LEU A 113 13.64 8.34 15.61
C LEU A 113 14.35 8.87 14.36
N PHE A 114 14.06 8.25 13.22
CA PHE A 114 14.58 8.66 11.92
C PHE A 114 13.49 9.02 10.92
N PHE A 115 13.70 10.12 10.19
CA PHE A 115 12.94 10.48 9.00
C PHE A 115 13.86 11.09 7.95
N MET A 116 13.71 10.64 6.70
CA MET A 116 14.26 11.35 5.54
C MET A 116 13.26 11.36 4.39
N GLY A 117 12.95 12.55 3.89
CA GLY A 117 11.95 12.73 2.86
C GLY A 117 11.75 14.18 2.45
N ASN A 118 11.01 14.40 1.37
CA ASN A 118 10.63 15.74 0.98
C ASN A 118 9.72 16.35 2.07
N ARG A 119 10.21 17.41 2.70
CA ARG A 119 9.53 18.21 3.73
C ARG A 119 8.26 18.88 3.19
N TYR A 120 8.36 19.48 2.01
CA TYR A 120 7.26 20.23 1.41
C TYR A 120 6.49 19.33 0.45
N ARG A 121 5.26 18.99 0.84
CA ARG A 121 4.32 18.21 0.05
C ARG A 121 2.98 18.93 -0.06
N LYS A 122 2.19 18.56 -1.07
CA LYS A 122 0.85 19.11 -1.26
C LYS A 122 -0.13 18.42 -0.29
N GLU A 123 -1.34 18.96 -0.19
CA GLU A 123 -2.51 18.32 0.46
C GLU A 123 -2.19 17.52 1.74
N GLY A 124 -2.38 16.19 1.71
CA GLY A 124 -2.21 15.30 2.86
C GLY A 124 -0.77 15.23 3.42
N GLY A 125 0.22 15.79 2.72
CA GLY A 125 1.59 15.86 3.20
C GLY A 125 1.93 17.11 4.02
N LYS A 126 1.00 18.04 4.25
CA LYS A 126 1.23 19.29 5.02
C LYS A 126 1.72 19.05 6.44
N ILE A 127 1.25 17.97 7.09
CA ILE A 127 1.69 17.57 8.43
C ILE A 127 3.22 17.42 8.54
N ARG A 128 3.89 17.10 7.43
CA ARG A 128 5.34 16.92 7.42
C ARG A 128 6.06 18.20 7.81
N ASP A 129 5.63 19.36 7.33
CA ASP A 129 6.31 20.61 7.69
C ASP A 129 6.24 20.86 9.21
N THR A 130 5.06 20.66 9.80
CA THR A 130 4.86 20.75 11.25
C THR A 130 5.73 19.75 12.03
N LEU A 131 5.74 18.48 11.60
CA LEU A 131 6.59 17.45 12.22
C LEU A 131 8.09 17.78 12.09
N PHE A 132 8.53 18.37 10.97
CA PHE A 132 9.90 18.87 10.84
C PHE A 132 10.19 19.94 11.88
N GLN A 133 9.35 20.96 11.99
CA GLN A 133 9.55 22.06 12.95
C GLN A 133 9.62 21.57 14.40
N ILE A 134 8.80 20.59 14.77
CA ILE A 134 8.74 20.05 16.14
C ILE A 134 9.91 19.10 16.43
N LEU A 135 10.30 18.27 15.47
CA LEU A 135 11.26 17.19 15.71
C LEU A 135 12.72 17.55 15.39
N GLU A 136 12.97 18.62 14.63
CA GLU A 136 14.34 19.02 14.23
C GLU A 136 15.23 19.43 15.41
N HIS A 137 14.63 19.79 16.55
CA HIS A 137 15.33 20.17 17.78
C HIS A 137 15.26 19.09 18.88
N GLU A 138 14.66 17.94 18.61
CA GLU A 138 14.57 16.85 19.58
C GLU A 138 15.88 16.05 19.65
N ASN A 139 16.34 15.78 20.88
CA ASN A 139 17.51 14.95 21.10
C ASN A 139 17.29 13.52 20.60
N ASP A 140 18.33 12.96 19.98
CA ASP A 140 18.37 11.63 19.36
C ASP A 140 17.38 11.42 18.22
N VAL A 141 16.79 12.50 17.69
CA VAL A 141 15.93 12.47 16.50
C VAL A 141 16.69 12.97 15.29
N ILE A 142 16.58 12.24 14.18
CA ILE A 142 17.15 12.63 12.89
C ILE A 142 16.02 12.84 11.91
N ILE A 143 15.72 14.10 11.59
CA ILE A 143 14.76 14.47 10.56
C ILE A 143 15.47 15.31 9.48
N LYS A 144 15.45 14.83 8.23
CA LYS A 144 16.21 15.47 7.13
C LYS A 144 15.41 15.57 5.85
N HIS A 145 15.61 16.67 5.13
CA HIS A 145 15.11 16.79 3.76
C HIS A 145 15.80 15.75 2.86
N GLY A 146 15.02 15.02 2.05
CA GLY A 146 15.52 13.98 1.17
C GLY A 146 15.20 14.23 -0.30
N ALA A 147 16.20 14.04 -1.17
CA ALA A 147 16.07 14.09 -2.63
C ALA A 147 16.11 12.68 -3.24
N GLN A 148 15.68 12.54 -4.50
CA GLN A 148 15.79 11.30 -5.26
C GLN A 148 17.23 11.12 -5.80
N SER A 149 18.18 10.83 -4.91
CA SER A 149 19.60 10.62 -5.28
C SER A 149 20.16 9.33 -4.68
N ARG A 150 21.25 8.81 -5.26
CA ARG A 150 21.99 7.66 -4.70
C ARG A 150 22.56 7.96 -3.31
N VAL A 151 23.01 9.20 -3.10
CA VAL A 151 23.56 9.64 -1.81
C VAL A 151 22.47 9.66 -0.75
N SER A 152 21.31 10.26 -1.06
CA SER A 152 20.15 10.30 -0.15
C SER A 152 19.66 8.89 0.20
N ARG A 153 19.67 7.94 -0.75
CA ARG A 153 19.34 6.54 -0.47
C ARG A 153 20.32 5.86 0.51
N ARG A 154 21.63 6.08 0.34
CA ARG A 154 22.64 5.55 1.27
C ARG A 154 22.49 6.14 2.67
N MET A 155 22.28 7.45 2.77
CA MET A 155 22.02 8.13 4.04
C MET A 155 20.75 7.61 4.71
N ALA A 156 19.68 7.40 3.94
CA ALA A 156 18.44 6.81 4.45
C ALA A 156 18.66 5.40 4.98
N SER A 157 19.34 4.54 4.22
CA SER A 157 19.68 3.19 4.67
C SER A 157 20.49 3.18 5.96
N GLN A 158 21.56 3.99 6.03
CA GLN A 158 22.38 4.10 7.25
C GLN A 158 21.56 4.61 8.44
N GLY A 159 20.77 5.66 8.24
CA GLY A 159 19.93 6.25 9.29
C GLY A 159 18.87 5.27 9.81
N MET A 160 18.19 4.53 8.94
CA MET A 160 17.23 3.51 9.34
C MET A 160 17.90 2.33 10.08
N HIS A 161 19.10 1.93 9.68
CA HIS A 161 19.86 0.85 10.34
C HIS A 161 20.37 1.25 11.74
N SER A 162 20.60 2.55 11.97
CA SER A 162 21.11 3.07 13.25
C SER A 162 20.02 3.67 14.15
N SER A 163 18.74 3.51 13.83
CA SER A 163 17.64 4.14 14.59
C SER A 163 16.66 3.10 15.11
N LYS A 164 16.11 3.33 16.32
CA LYS A 164 15.12 2.43 16.93
C LYS A 164 13.79 2.48 16.18
N PHE A 165 13.33 3.70 15.87
CA PHE A 165 12.07 3.99 15.21
C PHE A 165 12.25 4.74 13.90
N CYS A 166 11.32 4.54 12.96
CA CYS A 166 11.30 5.21 11.67
C CYS A 166 9.95 5.90 11.45
N LEU A 167 9.96 7.22 11.37
CA LEU A 167 8.75 8.01 11.21
C LEU A 167 8.16 7.79 9.81
N HIS A 168 6.86 7.52 9.76
CA HIS A 168 6.09 7.40 8.54
C HIS A 168 4.79 8.20 8.66
N PRO A 169 4.86 9.52 8.42
CA PRO A 169 3.66 10.32 8.29
C PRO A 169 3.03 10.05 6.93
N ALA A 170 1.76 9.65 6.96
CA ALA A 170 0.94 9.55 5.77
C ALA A 170 1.00 10.88 4.99
N GLY A 171 0.92 10.77 3.67
CA GLY A 171 0.97 11.92 2.77
C GLY A 171 0.25 11.58 1.47
N ASP A 172 0.67 12.19 0.36
CA ASP A 172 0.03 11.99 -0.97
C ASP A 172 -0.11 10.53 -1.43
N THR A 173 0.70 9.63 -0.86
CA THR A 173 0.60 8.17 -0.98
C THR A 173 0.82 7.57 0.41
N PRO A 174 -0.25 7.22 1.15
CA PRO A 174 -0.18 6.76 2.54
C PRO A 174 0.77 5.59 2.76
N SER A 175 0.90 4.68 1.79
CA SER A 175 1.74 3.47 1.85
C SER A 175 3.08 3.64 1.12
N ALA A 176 3.66 4.84 1.02
CA ALA A 176 4.91 5.08 0.29
C ALA A 176 6.07 4.11 0.65
N CYS A 177 7.03 3.92 -0.27
CA CYS A 177 8.22 3.05 -0.13
C CYS A 177 8.93 3.10 1.24
N ARG A 178 8.89 4.25 1.94
CA ARG A 178 9.57 4.44 3.23
C ARG A 178 9.08 3.48 4.31
N LEU A 179 7.79 3.15 4.31
CA LEU A 179 7.25 2.18 5.26
C LEU A 179 7.94 0.83 5.08
N PHE A 180 8.06 0.36 3.84
CA PHE A 180 8.71 -0.90 3.53
C PHE A 180 10.22 -0.84 3.70
N ASP A 181 10.87 0.30 3.41
CA ASP A 181 12.27 0.57 3.74
C ASP A 181 12.51 0.36 5.26
N ALA A 182 11.65 0.91 6.12
CA ALA A 182 11.75 0.76 7.57
C ALA A 182 11.59 -0.71 8.02
N ILE A 183 10.62 -1.42 7.43
CA ILE A 183 10.37 -2.84 7.73
C ILE A 183 11.59 -3.70 7.40
N VAL A 184 12.14 -3.57 6.19
CA VAL A 184 13.31 -4.36 5.78
C VAL A 184 14.60 -3.98 6.53
N SER A 185 14.61 -2.79 7.14
CA SER A 185 15.68 -2.30 8.01
C SER A 185 15.54 -2.71 9.48
N LEU A 186 14.48 -3.44 9.87
CA LEU A 186 14.12 -3.72 11.28
C LEU A 186 14.05 -2.45 12.15
N CYS A 187 13.70 -1.32 11.53
CA CYS A 187 13.46 -0.05 12.18
C CYS A 187 11.96 0.06 12.44
N VAL A 188 11.53 0.13 13.70
CA VAL A 188 10.10 0.05 14.04
C VAL A 188 9.35 1.23 13.41
N PRO A 189 8.44 1.00 12.46
CA PRO A 189 7.70 2.08 11.83
C PRO A 189 6.80 2.78 12.84
N VAL A 190 6.80 4.11 12.81
CA VAL A 190 5.87 4.97 13.55
C VAL A 190 4.94 5.60 12.53
N ILE A 191 3.79 4.97 12.33
CA ILE A 191 2.80 5.36 11.34
C ILE A 191 1.94 6.48 11.95
N VAL A 192 2.09 7.68 11.39
CA VAL A 192 1.24 8.82 11.74
C VAL A 192 0.17 8.94 10.65
N SER A 193 -1.03 8.46 10.94
CA SER A 193 -2.17 8.51 10.03
C SER A 193 -3.49 8.27 10.76
N ASP A 194 -4.56 8.93 10.30
CA ASP A 194 -5.93 8.69 10.77
C ASP A 194 -6.65 7.63 9.93
N TYR A 195 -6.17 7.40 8.71
CA TYR A 195 -6.67 6.42 7.76
C TYR A 195 -5.50 5.89 6.94
N ILE A 196 -5.27 4.59 6.94
CA ILE A 196 -4.28 3.93 6.09
C ILE A 196 -4.67 2.48 5.91
N GLU A 197 -4.78 2.05 4.65
CA GLU A 197 -4.88 0.65 4.30
C GLU A 197 -3.48 0.08 4.08
N LEU A 198 -3.25 -1.14 4.59
CA LEU A 198 -1.94 -1.77 4.55
C LEU A 198 -2.00 -3.08 3.76
N PRO A 199 -0.91 -3.46 3.06
CA PRO A 199 -0.88 -4.72 2.36
C PRO A 199 -0.88 -5.89 3.35
N PHE A 200 -1.61 -6.96 3.01
CA PHE A 200 -1.58 -8.24 3.72
C PHE A 200 -2.06 -8.21 5.18
N GLU A 201 -2.96 -7.29 5.52
CA GLU A 201 -3.57 -7.20 6.86
C GLU A 201 -4.33 -8.46 7.32
N ASP A 202 -4.65 -9.39 6.41
CA ASP A 202 -5.27 -10.67 6.77
C ASP A 202 -4.28 -11.67 7.40
N ILE A 203 -2.98 -11.47 7.22
CA ILE A 203 -1.92 -12.32 7.77
C ILE A 203 -0.87 -11.55 8.60
N ILE A 204 -0.79 -10.23 8.44
CA ILE A 204 0.12 -9.36 9.19
C ILE A 204 -0.69 -8.49 10.14
N ASP A 205 -0.54 -8.73 11.44
CA ASP A 205 -1.03 -7.83 12.46
C ASP A 205 -0.06 -6.65 12.61
N TYR A 206 -0.39 -5.52 11.97
CA TYR A 206 0.48 -4.36 11.97
C TYR A 206 0.73 -3.77 13.37
N LYS A 207 -0.15 -4.02 14.36
CA LYS A 207 0.08 -3.58 15.74
C LYS A 207 1.27 -4.29 16.40
N LYS A 208 1.71 -5.41 15.84
CA LYS A 208 2.89 -6.16 16.32
C LYS A 208 4.19 -5.73 15.65
N ILE A 209 4.13 -4.94 14.58
CA ILE A 209 5.31 -4.52 13.82
C ILE A 209 5.48 -3.01 13.73
N ALA A 210 4.45 -2.22 14.04
CA ALA A 210 4.45 -0.77 13.95
C ALA A 210 3.72 -0.12 15.12
N VAL A 211 4.11 1.12 15.41
CA VAL A 211 3.46 2.02 16.35
C VAL A 211 2.54 2.95 15.56
N PHE A 212 1.27 3.06 15.98
CA PHE A 212 0.28 3.94 15.34
C PHE A 212 0.02 5.16 16.22
N VAL A 213 -0.02 6.35 15.60
CA VAL A 213 -0.36 7.62 16.25
C VAL A 213 -1.27 8.41 15.30
N ASP A 214 -2.36 8.98 15.82
CA ASP A 214 -3.21 9.89 15.05
C ASP A 214 -2.48 11.21 14.73
N THR A 215 -2.91 11.88 13.66
CA THR A 215 -2.28 13.11 13.17
C THR A 215 -2.27 14.21 14.23
N ASP A 216 -3.41 14.45 14.88
CA ASP A 216 -3.60 15.55 15.83
C ASP A 216 -2.73 15.39 17.08
N THR A 217 -2.55 14.16 17.54
CA THR A 217 -1.69 13.86 18.68
C THR A 217 -0.20 13.89 18.30
N ALA A 218 0.16 13.40 17.12
CA ALA A 218 1.55 13.41 16.66
C ALA A 218 2.15 14.81 16.50
N VAL A 219 1.33 15.82 16.17
CA VAL A 219 1.77 17.22 16.03
C VAL A 219 1.81 18.00 17.35
N LYS A 220 1.50 17.37 18.49
CA LYS A 220 1.69 18.02 19.80
C LYS A 220 3.18 18.04 20.14
N THR A 221 3.72 19.24 20.37
CA THR A 221 5.13 19.44 20.70
C THR A 221 5.59 18.53 21.84
N GLY A 222 6.69 17.79 21.62
CA GLY A 222 7.27 16.88 22.61
C GLY A 222 6.54 15.54 22.81
N TYR A 223 5.28 15.41 22.37
CA TYR A 223 4.50 14.18 22.59
C TYR A 223 5.16 12.97 21.94
N LEU A 224 5.45 13.03 20.64
CA LEU A 224 5.93 11.88 19.89
C LEU A 224 7.27 11.35 20.43
N ALA A 225 8.21 12.25 20.72
CA ALA A 225 9.50 11.87 21.27
C ALA A 225 9.37 11.31 22.69
N SER A 226 8.53 11.93 23.55
CA SER A 226 8.25 11.42 24.90
C SER A 226 7.62 10.03 24.87
N TYR A 227 6.60 9.84 24.03
CA TYR A 227 5.90 8.57 23.85
C TYR A 227 6.85 7.45 23.40
N LEU A 228 7.70 7.71 22.39
CA LEU A 228 8.65 6.72 21.89
C LEU A 228 9.76 6.39 22.90
N ARG A 229 10.21 7.37 23.71
CA ARG A 229 11.16 7.14 24.81
C ARG A 229 10.56 6.28 25.92
N GLY A 230 9.24 6.33 26.10
CA GLY A 230 8.50 5.50 27.05
C GLY A 230 8.37 4.03 26.64
N ILE A 231 8.68 3.67 25.40
CA ILE A 231 8.63 2.28 24.93
C ILE A 231 9.89 1.55 25.42
N SER A 232 9.70 0.54 26.27
CA SER A 232 10.77 -0.32 26.80
C SER A 232 11.58 -1.00 25.70
N GLU A 233 12.87 -1.28 25.95
CA GLU A 233 13.72 -1.97 24.98
C GLU A 233 13.20 -3.38 24.65
N GLU A 234 12.60 -4.09 25.62
CA GLU A 234 11.99 -5.41 25.44
C GLU A 234 10.86 -5.36 24.41
N ALA A 235 10.01 -4.32 24.47
CA ALA A 235 8.96 -4.10 23.49
C ALA A 235 9.54 -3.82 22.09
N ILE A 236 10.60 -3.01 21.98
CA ILE A 236 11.29 -2.74 20.71
C ILE A 236 11.86 -4.03 20.12
N LEU A 237 12.47 -4.88 20.95
CA LEU A 237 12.98 -6.18 20.52
C LEU A 237 11.86 -7.11 20.04
N GLN A 238 10.67 -7.05 20.65
CA GLN A 238 9.51 -7.80 20.18
C GLN A 238 9.04 -7.31 18.79
N TYR A 239 8.93 -5.99 18.59
CA TYR A 239 8.64 -5.44 17.26
C TYR A 239 9.66 -5.91 16.22
N GLN A 240 10.96 -5.88 16.54
CA GLN A 240 12.02 -6.32 15.63
C GLN A 240 11.97 -7.81 15.30
N LYS A 241 11.57 -8.67 16.25
CA LYS A 241 11.33 -10.10 16.00
C LYS A 241 10.21 -10.30 14.99
N GLU A 242 9.08 -9.64 15.21
CA GLU A 242 7.92 -9.72 14.31
C GLU A 242 8.27 -9.15 12.92
N LEU A 243 8.98 -8.02 12.86
CA LEU A 243 9.49 -7.45 11.61
C LEU A 243 10.36 -8.44 10.84
N LYS A 244 11.27 -9.16 11.52
CA LYS A 244 12.15 -10.17 10.89
C LYS A 244 11.34 -11.34 10.32
N LEU A 245 10.22 -11.73 10.93
CA LEU A 245 9.33 -12.79 10.44
C LEU A 245 8.55 -12.36 9.19
N VAL A 246 8.01 -11.13 9.18
CA VAL A 246 7.15 -10.66 8.09
C VAL A 246 7.91 -10.05 6.92
N LYS A 247 9.18 -9.67 7.11
CA LYS A 247 10.02 -9.00 6.10
C LYS A 247 9.94 -9.64 4.71
N ARG A 248 9.91 -10.97 4.62
CA ARG A 248 9.81 -11.72 3.36
C ARG A 248 8.60 -11.33 2.51
N TYR A 249 7.48 -10.93 3.12
CA TYR A 249 6.28 -10.49 2.40
C TYR A 249 6.46 -9.15 1.68
N PHE A 250 7.57 -8.45 1.93
CA PHE A 250 7.92 -7.19 1.30
C PHE A 250 9.15 -7.32 0.39
N GLU A 251 9.64 -8.54 0.17
CA GLU A 251 10.76 -8.89 -0.71
C GLU A 251 10.19 -9.50 -2.01
N TYR A 252 10.25 -8.76 -3.11
CA TYR A 252 9.70 -9.21 -4.40
C TYR A 252 10.47 -10.36 -5.03
N ASP A 253 11.75 -10.51 -4.67
CA ASP A 253 12.63 -11.59 -5.16
C ASP A 253 12.50 -12.88 -4.33
N ASP A 254 11.80 -12.84 -3.18
CA ASP A 254 11.57 -14.04 -2.37
C ASP A 254 10.48 -14.92 -3.04
N PRO A 255 10.77 -16.19 -3.35
CA PRO A 255 9.84 -17.07 -4.03
C PRO A 255 8.58 -17.39 -3.22
N ASN A 256 8.58 -17.16 -1.90
CA ASN A 256 7.43 -17.26 -1.00
C ASN A 256 7.05 -15.88 -0.39
N GLY A 257 7.55 -14.80 -0.98
CA GLY A 257 7.33 -13.44 -0.53
C GLY A 257 6.20 -12.75 -1.25
N THR A 258 6.43 -11.49 -1.62
CA THR A 258 5.41 -10.54 -2.06
C THR A 258 4.53 -11.06 -3.20
N VAL A 259 5.13 -11.64 -4.24
CA VAL A 259 4.38 -12.02 -5.45
C VAL A 259 3.42 -13.18 -5.18
N ASN A 260 3.85 -14.20 -4.44
CA ASN A 260 2.97 -15.31 -4.06
C ASN A 260 1.83 -14.84 -3.17
N GLU A 261 2.11 -13.90 -2.27
CA GLU A 261 1.13 -13.37 -1.35
C GLU A 261 0.07 -12.54 -2.07
N ILE A 262 0.46 -11.72 -3.06
CA ILE A 262 -0.48 -11.04 -3.96
C ILE A 262 -1.41 -12.05 -4.65
N TRP A 263 -0.87 -13.11 -5.24
CA TRP A 263 -1.68 -14.11 -5.94
C TRP A 263 -2.56 -14.95 -4.99
N ARG A 264 -2.12 -15.18 -3.75
CA ARG A 264 -2.94 -15.77 -2.70
C ARG A 264 -4.17 -14.90 -2.44
N GLN A 265 -3.97 -13.59 -2.22
CA GLN A 265 -5.09 -12.66 -2.02
C GLN A 265 -6.01 -12.59 -3.24
N VAL A 266 -5.46 -12.51 -4.47
CA VAL A 266 -6.28 -12.54 -5.70
C VAL A 266 -7.17 -13.77 -5.72
N SER A 267 -6.59 -14.94 -5.42
CA SER A 267 -7.31 -16.22 -5.39
C SER A 267 -8.45 -16.21 -4.37
N GLN A 268 -8.28 -15.56 -3.21
CA GLN A 268 -9.31 -15.40 -2.19
C GLN A 268 -10.46 -14.47 -2.63
N LYS A 269 -10.23 -13.53 -3.55
CA LYS A 269 -11.29 -12.67 -4.12
C LYS A 269 -12.14 -13.39 -5.18
N VAL A 270 -11.61 -14.43 -5.83
CA VAL A 270 -12.27 -15.12 -6.95
C VAL A 270 -13.70 -15.60 -6.64
N PRO A 271 -14.02 -16.22 -5.48
CA PRO A 271 -15.38 -16.65 -5.19
C PRO A 271 -16.38 -15.49 -5.18
N LEU A 272 -16.01 -14.35 -4.60
CA LEU A 272 -16.84 -13.15 -4.58
C LEU A 272 -17.04 -12.59 -6.00
N ILE A 273 -15.97 -12.52 -6.79
CA ILE A 273 -16.07 -12.07 -8.19
C ILE A 273 -17.00 -12.97 -9.00
N LYS A 274 -16.92 -14.30 -8.83
CA LYS A 274 -17.84 -15.26 -9.46
C LYS A 274 -19.29 -15.01 -9.05
N LEU A 275 -19.54 -14.75 -7.76
CA LEU A 275 -20.86 -14.40 -7.25
C LEU A 275 -21.39 -13.12 -7.92
N MET A 276 -20.57 -12.06 -7.99
CA MET A 276 -20.94 -10.79 -8.61
C MET A 276 -21.28 -10.96 -10.10
N ILE A 277 -20.45 -11.69 -10.84
CA ILE A 277 -20.68 -12.02 -12.25
C ILE A 277 -22.00 -12.77 -12.45
N ASN A 278 -22.27 -13.78 -11.63
CA ASN A 278 -23.51 -14.57 -11.75
C ASN A 278 -24.75 -13.72 -11.42
N ARG A 279 -24.66 -12.82 -10.44
CA ARG A 279 -25.75 -11.89 -10.12
C ARG A 279 -26.04 -10.96 -11.28
N GLU A 280 -25.03 -10.33 -11.86
CA GLU A 280 -25.16 -9.40 -12.99
C GLU A 280 -25.75 -10.08 -14.23
N LYS A 281 -25.33 -11.32 -14.54
CA LYS A 281 -25.89 -12.09 -15.67
C LYS A 281 -27.36 -12.45 -15.52
N ARG A 282 -27.84 -12.64 -14.28
CA ARG A 282 -29.26 -12.93 -14.01
C ARG A 282 -30.14 -11.69 -14.15
N LEU A 283 -29.58 -10.49 -13.96
CA LEU A 283 -30.33 -9.25 -14.12
C LEU A 283 -30.67 -9.09 -15.61
N VAL A 284 -31.89 -9.50 -15.98
CA VAL A 284 -32.54 -9.01 -17.19
C VAL A 284 -32.50 -7.49 -17.07
N ARG A 285 -31.87 -6.78 -18.03
CA ARG A 285 -31.82 -5.30 -18.08
C ARG A 285 -33.21 -4.75 -17.76
N ARG A 286 -33.50 -4.47 -16.49
CA ARG A 286 -34.66 -3.70 -16.11
C ARG A 286 -34.28 -2.30 -16.58
N ARG A 287 -35.09 -1.73 -17.47
CA ARG A 287 -35.02 -0.29 -17.77
C ARG A 287 -35.44 0.45 -16.50
N LEU A 288 -34.54 0.51 -15.53
CA LEU A 288 -34.67 1.37 -14.37
C LEU A 288 -33.77 2.55 -14.66
N ASN A 289 -34.39 3.73 -14.77
CA ASN A 289 -33.69 5.01 -14.95
C ASN A 289 -33.07 5.51 -13.64
N ASP A 290 -33.05 4.69 -12.58
CA ASP A 290 -32.45 5.01 -11.30
C ASP A 290 -31.24 4.12 -11.00
N PRO A 291 -30.19 4.66 -10.33
CA PRO A 291 -29.03 3.89 -9.95
C PRO A 291 -29.44 2.77 -8.99
N ASP A 292 -29.14 1.54 -9.39
CA ASP A 292 -29.37 0.32 -8.62
C ASP A 292 -28.51 0.39 -7.35
N CYS A 293 -29.12 0.76 -6.22
CA CYS A 293 -28.52 0.64 -4.89
C CYS A 293 -28.37 -0.86 -4.56
N SER A 294 -27.41 -1.53 -5.18
CA SER A 294 -27.03 -2.88 -4.84
C SER A 294 -26.37 -2.84 -3.47
N CYS A 295 -27.07 -3.35 -2.47
CA CYS A 295 -26.73 -3.33 -1.06
C CYS A 295 -25.31 -3.88 -0.80
N ILE A 296 -24.35 -2.96 -0.66
CA ILE A 296 -23.22 -3.05 0.26
C ILE A 296 -23.34 -1.76 1.07
N CYS A 297 -23.68 -1.91 2.35
CA CYS A 297 -24.26 -0.88 3.20
C CYS A 297 -23.51 0.46 3.21
N THR A 298 -24.22 1.57 2.98
CA THR A 298 -23.94 2.86 3.61
C THR A 298 -25.15 3.25 4.46
N GLY A 299 -25.05 2.99 5.75
CA GLY A 299 -25.99 3.54 6.72
C GLY A 299 -25.71 5.03 6.90
N GLN A 300 -26.59 5.88 6.39
CA GLN A 300 -26.75 7.25 6.87
C GLN A 300 -28.25 7.55 6.96
N ASN A 301 -28.84 7.21 8.10
CA ASN A 301 -29.97 7.95 8.63
C ASN A 301 -29.50 8.59 9.93
N GLY A 302 -28.72 9.66 9.81
CA GLY A 302 -28.60 10.66 10.86
C GLY A 302 -29.92 11.41 10.90
N THR A 303 -30.71 11.19 11.94
CA THR A 303 -31.90 11.97 12.24
C THR A 303 -31.50 13.44 12.39
N ASN A 304 -31.93 14.22 11.43
CA ASN A 304 -31.88 15.67 11.45
C ASN A 304 -32.98 16.18 12.40
N THR A 305 -32.67 16.34 13.67
CA THR A 305 -33.49 17.14 14.59
C THR A 305 -32.83 18.49 14.79
N ARG A 306 -33.29 19.47 14.02
CA ARG A 306 -33.28 20.87 14.43
C ARG A 306 -34.34 21.05 15.53
N LEU A 307 -33.91 21.52 16.69
CA LEU A 307 -34.48 22.63 17.46
C LEU A 307 -33.39 23.15 18.40
#